data_AF-A0A9P6YKT8-F1
#
_entry.id   AF-A0A9P6YKT8-F1
#
_cell.length_a   1.000
_cell.length_b   1.000
_cell.length_c   1.000
_cell.angle_alpha   90.00
_cell.angle_beta   90.00
_cell.angle_gamma   90.00
#
_symmetry.space_group_name_H-M   'P 1'
#
loop_
_entity.id
_entity.type
_entity.pdbx_description
1 polymer ?
#
loop_
_entity_poly.entity_id
_entity_poly.type
_entity_poly.pdbx_seq_one_letter_code
_entity_poly.pdbx_strand_id
1 'polypeptide(L)'
;MIQRLTQELAAARSEIEQLRTTAIQLQNQLKHERLIRNQPTPPVITNTQSSFDIPEPTPTASPWRNPNQVRRLKENLMQQRQQRRQQRQEATARILQSPFENQGFKYIYLPTKTRVPIGQLRSRLRKLDINNNRILDTHYPDRNVVALLVHNDYADELRSHLQRFKIFYAEGWISKQNLQENLPSSRRNSESESDPLCFEYKNQDPPSDEACMNDALSL
;
A
#
# COMPACT_ATOMS: atom_id res chain seq x y z
N MET A 1 -36.95 -19.95 -11.98
CA MET A 1 -35.58 -19.82 -11.40
C MET A 1 -35.20 -18.36 -11.19
N ILE A 2 -35.32 -17.50 -12.21
CA ILE A 2 -34.96 -16.07 -12.12
C ILE A 2 -35.71 -15.31 -11.02
N GLN A 3 -37.03 -15.51 -10.89
CA GLN A 3 -37.84 -14.84 -9.86
C GLN A 3 -37.43 -15.17 -8.42
N ARG A 4 -36.98 -16.41 -8.18
CA ARG A 4 -36.50 -16.84 -6.85
C ARG A 4 -35.20 -16.12 -6.49
N LEU A 5 -34.27 -16.02 -7.44
CA LEU A 5 -33.00 -15.33 -7.25
C LEU A 5 -33.20 -13.82 -7.03
N THR A 6 -34.15 -13.19 -7.71
CA THR A 6 -34.44 -11.76 -7.49
C THR A 6 -35.05 -11.50 -6.12
N GLN A 7 -35.89 -12.41 -5.62
CA GLN A 7 -36.47 -12.31 -4.29
C GLN A 7 -35.40 -12.52 -3.20
N GLU A 8 -34.50 -13.47 -3.41
CA GLU A 8 -33.40 -13.78 -2.50
C GLU A 8 -32.38 -12.61 -2.44
N LEU A 9 -32.09 -11.97 -3.57
CA LEU A 9 -31.29 -10.75 -3.60
C LEU A 9 -31.96 -9.56 -2.88
N ALA A 10 -33.28 -9.41 -3.03
CA ALA A 10 -34.01 -8.35 -2.33
C ALA A 10 -34.03 -8.59 -0.81
N ALA A 11 -34.22 -9.84 -0.38
CA ALA A 11 -34.18 -10.22 1.03
C ALA A 11 -32.78 -10.03 1.65
N ALA A 12 -31.71 -10.41 0.94
CA ALA A 12 -30.34 -10.20 1.40
C ALA A 12 -30.02 -8.70 1.55
N ARG A 13 -30.51 -7.86 0.64
CA ARG A 13 -30.31 -6.40 0.72
C ARG A 13 -31.02 -5.79 1.92
N SER A 14 -32.26 -6.18 2.21
CA SER A 14 -32.98 -5.67 3.38
C SER A 14 -32.33 -6.13 4.69
N GLU A 15 -31.83 -7.36 4.77
CA GLU A 15 -31.11 -7.86 5.94
C GLU A 15 -29.80 -7.09 6.18
N ILE A 16 -29.03 -6.82 5.13
CA ILE A 16 -27.80 -6.00 5.23
C ILE A 16 -28.13 -4.59 5.74
N GLU A 17 -29.23 -4.00 5.28
CA GLU A 17 -29.64 -2.66 5.71
C GLU A 17 -30.08 -2.65 7.18
N GLN A 18 -30.80 -3.67 7.62
CA GLN A 18 -31.14 -3.87 9.04
C GLN A 18 -29.89 -4.04 9.91
N LEU A 19 -28.92 -4.85 9.49
CA LEU A 19 -27.68 -5.04 10.23
C LEU A 19 -26.89 -3.73 10.34
N ARG A 20 -26.86 -2.93 9.28
CA ARG A 20 -26.22 -1.61 9.27
C ARG A 20 -26.88 -0.63 10.24
N THR A 21 -28.21 -0.56 10.27
CA THR A 21 -28.91 0.34 11.21
C THR A 21 -28.68 -0.09 12.66
N THR A 22 -28.73 -1.39 12.93
CA THR A 22 -28.46 -1.96 14.26
C THR A 22 -27.04 -1.63 14.74
N ALA A 23 -26.04 -1.75 13.86
CA ALA A 23 -24.66 -1.42 14.18
C ALA A 23 -24.46 0.07 14.51
N ILE A 24 -25.10 0.97 13.76
CA ILE A 24 -25.07 2.42 14.02
C ILE A 24 -25.71 2.73 15.39
N GLN A 25 -26.84 2.10 15.69
CA GLN A 25 -27.54 2.28 16.97
C GLN A 25 -26.67 1.86 18.16
N LEU A 26 -26.05 0.67 18.09
CA LEU A 26 -25.14 0.18 19.13
C LEU A 26 -23.92 1.10 19.31
N GLN A 27 -23.37 1.62 18.21
CA GLN A 27 -22.24 2.55 18.27
C GLN A 27 -22.62 3.86 18.98
N ASN A 28 -23.82 4.39 18.73
CA ASN A 28 -24.31 5.59 19.40
C ASN A 28 -24.57 5.35 20.89
N GLN A 29 -25.08 4.18 21.26
CA GLN A 29 -25.28 3.79 22.65
C GLN A 29 -23.95 3.73 23.43
N LEU A 30 -22.90 3.15 22.83
CA LEU A 30 -21.56 3.10 23.43
C LEU A 30 -20.91 4.49 23.56
N LYS A 31 -21.16 5.39 22.60
CA LYS A 31 -20.71 6.79 22.71
C LYS A 31 -21.37 7.51 23.88
N HIS A 32 -22.65 7.28 24.13
CA HIS A 32 -23.38 7.87 25.24
C HIS A 32 -22.88 7.36 26.60
N GLU A 33 -22.66 6.04 26.74
CA GLU A 33 -22.04 5.43 27.92
C GLU A 33 -20.66 6.02 28.25
N ARG A 34 -19.84 6.30 27.22
CA ARG A 34 -18.51 6.94 27.43
C ARG A 34 -18.61 8.39 27.87
N LEU A 35 -19.63 9.14 27.45
CA LEU A 35 -19.79 10.55 27.82
C LEU A 35 -20.17 10.70 29.30
N ILE A 36 -21.02 9.80 29.82
CA ILE A 36 -21.51 9.84 31.20
C ILE A 36 -20.40 9.46 32.21
N ARG A 37 -19.42 8.63 31.84
CA ARG A 37 -18.33 8.18 32.73
C ARG A 37 -17.26 9.25 33.01
N ASN A 38 -17.18 10.33 32.22
CA ASN A 38 -16.06 11.28 32.26
C ASN A 38 -16.41 12.64 32.91
N GLN A 39 -17.33 12.69 33.88
CA GLN A 39 -17.58 13.94 34.62
C GLN A 39 -16.60 14.08 35.81
N PRO A 40 -15.81 15.17 35.90
CA PRO A 40 -14.93 15.43 37.04
C PRO A 40 -15.71 16.06 38.20
N THR A 41 -15.67 15.44 39.39
CA THR A 41 -16.00 16.09 40.67
C THR A 41 -14.96 17.18 40.99
N PRO A 42 -15.37 18.35 41.53
CA PRO A 42 -14.45 19.44 41.84
C PRO A 42 -13.58 19.13 43.07
N PRO A 43 -12.28 19.50 43.07
CA PRO A 43 -11.44 19.39 44.26
C PRO A 43 -11.68 20.57 45.22
N VAL A 44 -11.97 20.25 46.49
CA VAL A 44 -11.93 21.19 47.61
C VAL A 44 -10.46 21.51 47.90
N ILE A 45 -10.09 22.79 47.80
CA ILE A 45 -8.75 23.29 48.11
C ILE A 45 -8.72 23.63 49.61
N THR A 46 -7.96 22.89 50.41
CA THR A 46 -7.55 23.35 51.74
C THR A 46 -6.16 23.95 51.67
N ASN A 47 -6.12 25.27 51.85
CA ASN A 47 -4.93 26.09 51.98
C ASN A 47 -4.30 25.84 53.36
N THR A 48 -3.00 25.54 53.44
CA THR A 48 -2.23 25.70 54.67
C THR A 48 -0.78 26.01 54.33
N GLN A 49 -0.40 27.26 54.55
CA GLN A 49 1.00 27.71 54.59
C GLN A 49 1.66 27.16 55.86
N SER A 50 2.89 26.66 55.76
CA SER A 50 4.00 27.14 56.61
C SER A 50 5.32 26.42 56.33
N SER A 51 6.36 27.25 56.31
CA SER A 51 7.76 27.05 56.72
C SER A 51 8.52 25.79 56.32
N PHE A 52 9.66 26.04 55.66
CA PHE A 52 10.80 25.14 55.62
C PHE A 52 11.25 24.79 57.04
N ASP A 53 11.28 23.51 57.35
CA ASP A 53 12.25 22.86 58.24
C ASP A 53 12.28 21.37 57.91
N ILE A 54 13.47 20.86 57.59
CA ILE A 54 13.71 19.42 57.36
C ILE A 54 13.98 18.78 58.72
N PRO A 55 13.27 17.70 59.06
CA PRO A 55 13.99 16.60 59.70
C PRO A 55 13.58 15.21 59.18
N GLU A 56 14.62 14.38 59.00
CA GLU A 56 14.60 12.93 59.19
C GLU A 56 14.09 12.03 58.03
N PRO A 57 14.88 11.02 57.58
CA PRO A 57 14.44 10.07 56.58
C PRO A 57 13.39 9.14 57.19
N THR A 58 12.10 9.44 56.96
CA THR A 58 11.04 8.49 57.31
C THR A 58 11.27 7.16 56.58
N PRO A 59 11.15 6.01 57.27
CA PRO A 59 11.25 4.72 56.62
C PRO A 59 10.09 4.64 55.63
N THR A 60 10.41 4.50 54.34
CA THR A 60 9.41 4.28 53.29
C THR A 60 8.54 3.10 53.73
N ALA A 61 7.33 3.39 54.22
CA ALA A 61 6.42 2.37 54.68
C ALA A 61 6.18 1.45 53.48
N SER A 62 6.54 0.17 53.63
CA SER A 62 6.36 -0.81 52.57
C SER A 62 4.93 -0.70 52.05
N PRO A 63 4.71 -0.62 50.72
CA PRO A 63 3.38 -0.37 50.14
C PRO A 63 2.32 -1.40 50.55
N TRP A 64 2.77 -2.53 51.12
CA TRP A 64 2.01 -3.64 51.67
C TRP A 64 1.37 -3.37 53.04
N ARG A 65 1.79 -2.33 53.77
CA ARG A 65 1.28 -2.03 55.13
C ARG A 65 -0.08 -1.33 55.12
N ASN A 66 -0.45 -0.70 54.00
CA ASN A 66 -1.74 0.00 53.84
C ASN A 66 -2.69 -0.78 52.91
N PRO A 67 -3.81 -1.33 53.42
CA PRO A 67 -4.73 -2.14 52.61
C PRO A 67 -5.37 -1.36 51.45
N ASN A 68 -5.56 -0.04 51.60
CA ASN A 68 -6.09 0.80 50.53
C ASN A 68 -5.07 0.99 49.39
N GLN A 69 -3.78 1.07 49.72
CA GLN A 69 -2.70 1.19 48.74
C GLN A 69 -2.53 -0.12 47.96
N VAL A 70 -2.61 -1.26 48.63
CA VAL A 70 -2.61 -2.59 48.00
C VAL A 70 -3.82 -2.75 47.07
N ARG A 71 -5.01 -2.28 47.48
CA ARG A 71 -6.23 -2.33 46.65
C ARG A 71 -6.05 -1.52 45.36
N ARG A 72 -5.53 -0.30 45.44
CA ARG A 72 -5.22 0.54 44.27
C ARG A 72 -4.20 -0.10 43.33
N LEU A 73 -3.17 -0.76 43.88
CA LEU A 73 -2.16 -1.45 43.07
C LEU A 73 -2.77 -2.64 42.30
N LYS A 74 -3.66 -3.40 42.95
CA LYS A 74 -4.40 -4.50 42.33
C LYS A 74 -5.32 -4.01 41.21
N GLU A 75 -6.05 -2.91 41.44
CA GLU A 75 -6.90 -2.27 40.43
C GLU A 75 -6.08 -1.84 39.20
N ASN A 76 -4.94 -1.18 39.41
CA ASN A 76 -4.03 -0.79 38.32
C ASN A 76 -3.50 -1.98 37.53
N LEU A 77 -3.08 -3.06 38.21
CA LEU A 77 -2.61 -4.29 37.56
C LEU A 77 -3.71 -4.95 36.71
N MET A 78 -4.95 -4.98 37.22
CA MET A 78 -6.10 -5.51 36.47
C MET A 78 -6.41 -4.64 35.25
N GLN A 79 -6.43 -3.32 35.40
CA GLN A 79 -6.68 -2.38 34.32
C GLN A 79 -5.61 -2.48 33.22
N GLN A 80 -4.33 -2.58 33.61
CA GLN A 80 -3.22 -2.77 32.65
C GLN A 80 -3.33 -4.11 31.92
N ARG A 81 -3.78 -5.18 32.60
CA ARG A 81 -4.02 -6.49 31.97
C ARG A 81 -5.16 -6.43 30.96
N GLN A 82 -6.24 -5.72 31.28
CA GLN A 82 -7.36 -5.51 30.37
C GLN A 82 -6.94 -4.69 29.15
N GLN A 83 -6.18 -3.62 29.34
CA GLN A 83 -5.67 -2.79 28.25
C GLN A 83 -4.78 -3.60 27.30
N ARG A 84 -3.85 -4.41 27.83
CA ARG A 84 -3.03 -5.32 27.00
C ARG A 84 -3.87 -6.35 26.24
N ARG A 85 -4.95 -6.86 26.85
CA ARG A 85 -5.87 -7.80 26.19
C ARG A 85 -6.60 -7.13 25.03
N GLN A 86 -7.10 -5.91 25.23
CA GLN A 86 -7.75 -5.12 24.17
C GLN A 86 -6.77 -4.80 23.03
N GLN A 87 -5.56 -4.35 23.34
CA GLN A 87 -4.53 -4.07 22.34
C GLN A 87 -4.18 -5.31 21.51
N ARG A 88 -4.05 -6.48 22.16
CA ARG A 88 -3.83 -7.75 21.46
C ARG A 88 -5.01 -8.12 20.56
N GLN A 89 -6.23 -7.99 21.07
CA GLN A 89 -7.44 -8.25 20.28
C GLN A 89 -7.54 -7.32 19.07
N GLU A 90 -7.25 -6.04 19.23
CA GLU A 90 -7.25 -5.06 18.15
C GLU A 90 -6.17 -5.36 17.10
N ALA A 91 -4.97 -5.73 17.53
CA ALA A 91 -3.90 -6.14 16.62
C ALA A 91 -4.27 -7.41 15.83
N THR A 92 -4.85 -8.42 16.49
CA THR A 92 -5.35 -9.62 15.82
C THR A 92 -6.50 -9.28 14.86
N ALA A 93 -7.44 -8.42 15.28
CA ALA A 93 -8.54 -8.00 14.43
C ALA A 93 -8.05 -7.29 13.16
N ARG A 94 -7.01 -6.45 13.24
CA ARG A 94 -6.39 -5.84 12.06
C ARG A 94 -5.76 -6.86 11.10
N ILE A 95 -5.17 -7.93 11.62
CA ILE A 95 -4.60 -9.01 10.79
C ILE A 95 -5.71 -9.83 10.10
N LEU A 96 -6.85 -10.00 10.77
CA LEU A 96 -8.00 -10.74 10.26
C LEU A 96 -8.98 -9.89 9.44
N GLN A 97 -8.77 -8.57 9.35
CA GLN A 97 -9.53 -7.72 8.45
C GLN A 97 -9.23 -8.13 7.02
N SER A 98 -10.28 -8.30 6.21
CA SER A 98 -10.11 -8.55 4.78
C SER A 98 -9.24 -7.44 4.19
N PRO A 99 -8.17 -7.77 3.45
CA PRO A 99 -7.39 -6.78 2.73
C PRO A 99 -8.33 -5.88 1.92
N PHE A 100 -8.02 -4.59 1.91
CA PHE A 100 -8.75 -3.66 1.07
C PHE A 100 -8.63 -4.09 -0.40
N GLU A 101 -9.70 -3.92 -1.17
CA GLU A 101 -9.84 -4.43 -2.55
C GLU A 101 -8.71 -3.97 -3.50
N ASN A 102 -8.07 -2.84 -3.18
CA ASN A 102 -7.00 -2.25 -3.98
C ASN A 102 -5.59 -2.75 -3.62
N GLN A 103 -5.42 -3.60 -2.60
CA GLN A 103 -4.10 -4.14 -2.19
C GLN A 103 -3.59 -5.28 -3.11
N GLY A 104 -4.08 -5.32 -4.35
CA GLY A 104 -3.72 -6.34 -5.32
C GLY A 104 -2.56 -5.91 -6.21
N PHE A 105 -2.10 -6.89 -7.00
CA PHE A 105 -1.10 -6.69 -8.02
C PHE A 105 -1.62 -7.18 -9.36
N LYS A 106 -1.20 -6.52 -10.43
CA LYS A 106 -1.60 -6.84 -11.79
C LYS A 106 -0.37 -7.03 -12.66
N TYR A 107 -0.47 -8.00 -13.55
CA TYR A 107 0.47 -8.15 -14.66
C TYR A 107 -0.05 -7.39 -15.88
N ILE A 108 0.82 -6.55 -16.44
CA ILE A 108 0.61 -5.91 -17.75
C ILE A 108 1.58 -6.54 -18.74
N TYR A 109 1.05 -7.04 -19.85
CA TYR A 109 1.83 -7.72 -20.88
C TYR A 109 2.12 -6.76 -22.03
N LEU A 110 3.39 -6.61 -22.37
CA LEU A 110 3.88 -5.79 -23.46
C LEU A 110 4.45 -6.70 -24.55
N PRO A 111 4.05 -6.54 -25.82
CA PRO A 111 4.65 -7.24 -26.94
C PRO A 111 6.02 -6.61 -27.25
N THR A 112 7.01 -7.47 -27.52
CA THR A 112 8.34 -7.07 -28.01
C THR A 112 8.73 -7.95 -29.19
N LYS A 113 9.55 -7.45 -30.12
CA LYS A 113 10.06 -8.31 -31.21
C LYS A 113 10.98 -9.44 -30.71
N THR A 114 11.80 -9.15 -29.71
CA THR A 114 12.76 -10.09 -29.13
C THR A 114 12.82 -9.94 -27.60
N ARG A 115 13.49 -10.88 -26.93
CA ARG A 115 13.69 -10.82 -25.49
C ARG A 115 14.65 -9.69 -25.16
N VAL A 116 14.12 -8.59 -24.62
CA VAL A 116 14.91 -7.45 -24.17
C VAL A 116 15.53 -7.79 -22.80
N PRO A 117 16.84 -7.59 -22.57
CA PRO A 117 17.41 -7.81 -21.24
C PRO A 117 16.87 -6.78 -20.24
N ILE A 118 16.72 -7.19 -18.97
CA ILE A 118 16.01 -6.40 -17.95
C ILE A 118 16.60 -4.99 -17.73
N GLY A 119 17.92 -4.85 -17.84
CA GLY A 119 18.59 -3.55 -17.74
C GLY A 119 18.17 -2.60 -18.86
N GLN A 120 18.19 -3.07 -20.12
CA GLN A 120 17.75 -2.27 -21.26
C GLN A 120 16.26 -1.95 -21.19
N LEU A 121 15.43 -2.91 -20.76
CA LEU A 121 14.01 -2.69 -20.58
C LEU A 121 13.76 -1.55 -19.57
N ARG A 122 14.41 -1.59 -18.40
CA ARG A 122 14.31 -0.53 -17.40
C ARG A 122 14.83 0.82 -17.90
N SER A 123 15.89 0.84 -18.70
CA SER A 123 16.36 2.07 -19.35
C SER A 123 15.33 2.62 -20.34
N ARG A 124 14.67 1.75 -21.13
CA ARG A 124 13.62 2.14 -22.09
C ARG A 124 12.38 2.66 -21.37
N LEU A 125 11.93 1.99 -20.32
CA LEU A 125 10.80 2.44 -19.49
C LEU A 125 11.07 3.82 -18.87
N ARG A 126 12.29 4.05 -18.37
CA ARG A 126 12.68 5.38 -17.87
C ARG A 126 12.63 6.46 -18.95
N LYS A 127 13.00 6.14 -20.20
CA LYS A 127 12.89 7.09 -21.33
C LYS A 127 11.43 7.40 -21.70
N LEU A 128 10.52 6.48 -21.43
CA LEU A 128 9.07 6.65 -21.58
C LEU A 128 8.43 7.35 -20.37
N ASP A 129 9.23 7.93 -19.48
CA ASP A 129 8.78 8.60 -18.25
C ASP A 129 8.05 7.65 -17.27
N ILE A 130 8.31 6.34 -17.36
CA ILE A 130 7.73 5.34 -16.47
C ILE A 130 8.65 5.17 -15.24
N ASN A 131 8.04 5.25 -14.07
CA ASN A 131 8.72 5.11 -12.78
C ASN A 131 9.11 3.66 -12.51
N ASN A 132 10.38 3.32 -12.76
CA ASN A 132 10.91 1.96 -12.52
C ASN A 132 10.71 1.47 -11.08
N ASN A 133 10.71 2.35 -10.08
CA ASN A 133 10.53 1.99 -8.67
C ASN A 133 9.12 1.45 -8.38
N ARG A 134 8.14 1.75 -9.24
CA ARG A 134 6.74 1.28 -9.10
C ARG A 134 6.49 -0.06 -9.79
N ILE A 135 7.47 -0.56 -10.53
CA ILE A 135 7.44 -1.88 -11.16
C ILE A 135 8.09 -2.87 -10.18
N LEU A 136 7.31 -3.81 -9.68
CA LEU A 136 7.73 -4.76 -8.66
C LEU A 136 8.60 -5.87 -9.24
N ASP A 137 8.22 -6.38 -10.41
CA ASP A 137 8.96 -7.44 -11.09
C ASP A 137 8.78 -7.39 -12.62
N THR A 138 9.70 -8.04 -13.33
CA THR A 138 9.64 -8.22 -14.78
C THR A 138 9.83 -9.70 -15.11
N HIS A 139 8.78 -10.30 -15.64
CA HIS A 139 8.76 -11.70 -16.05
C HIS A 139 8.66 -11.84 -17.57
N TYR A 140 9.22 -12.92 -18.14
CA TYR A 140 9.19 -13.19 -19.58
C TYR A 140 8.44 -14.50 -19.83
N PRO A 141 7.11 -14.46 -20.01
CA PRO A 141 6.32 -15.66 -20.27
C PRO A 141 6.64 -16.27 -21.65
N ASP A 142 7.05 -15.44 -22.62
CA ASP A 142 7.47 -15.86 -23.96
C ASP A 142 8.64 -14.99 -24.47
N ARG A 143 9.25 -15.36 -25.60
CA ARG A 143 10.41 -14.66 -26.20
C ARG A 143 10.09 -13.26 -26.69
N ASN A 144 8.82 -12.99 -27.01
CA ASN A 144 8.30 -11.77 -27.60
C ASN A 144 7.31 -11.05 -26.67
N VAL A 145 7.25 -11.42 -25.39
CA VAL A 145 6.34 -10.81 -24.43
C VAL A 145 7.05 -10.54 -23.11
N VAL A 146 6.82 -9.34 -22.59
CA VAL A 146 7.31 -8.88 -21.31
C VAL A 146 6.12 -8.67 -20.39
N ALA A 147 6.13 -9.30 -19.22
CA ALA A 147 5.12 -9.11 -18.19
C ALA A 147 5.68 -8.22 -17.07
N LEU A 148 5.05 -7.08 -16.83
CA LEU A 148 5.40 -6.16 -15.74
C LEU A 148 4.43 -6.36 -14.58
N LEU A 149 4.97 -6.65 -13.40
CA LEU A 149 4.18 -6.75 -12.17
C LEU A 149 4.09 -5.38 -11.50
N VAL A 150 2.86 -4.93 -11.25
CA VAL A 150 2.57 -3.56 -10.80
C VAL A 150 1.45 -3.58 -9.74
N HIS A 151 1.49 -2.65 -8.78
CA HIS A 151 0.40 -2.44 -7.83
C HIS A 151 -0.85 -1.89 -8.53
N ASN A 152 -2.06 -2.29 -8.09
CA ASN A 152 -3.31 -1.87 -8.72
C ASN A 152 -3.44 -0.34 -8.84
N ASP A 153 -3.06 0.41 -7.80
CA ASP A 153 -3.11 1.89 -7.80
C ASP A 153 -2.23 2.54 -8.89
N TYR A 154 -1.14 1.87 -9.34
CA TYR A 154 -0.27 2.40 -10.39
C TYR A 154 -0.64 1.87 -11.79
N ALA A 155 -1.51 0.87 -11.88
CA ALA A 155 -1.87 0.25 -13.15
C ALA A 155 -2.49 1.28 -14.11
N ASP A 156 -3.39 2.13 -13.63
CA ASP A 156 -4.03 3.16 -14.46
C ASP A 156 -3.05 4.21 -14.97
N GLU A 157 -2.13 4.68 -14.12
CA GLU A 157 -1.09 5.63 -14.50
C GLU A 157 -0.16 5.00 -15.56
N LEU A 158 0.23 3.74 -15.38
CA LEU A 158 1.05 3.03 -16.38
C LEU A 158 0.30 2.87 -17.72
N ARG A 159 -1.00 2.57 -17.70
CA ARG A 159 -1.83 2.51 -18.91
C ARG A 159 -1.83 3.85 -19.65
N SER A 160 -2.02 4.95 -18.93
CA SER A 160 -2.01 6.30 -19.53
C SER A 160 -0.66 6.59 -20.20
N HIS A 161 0.46 6.22 -19.58
CA HIS A 161 1.78 6.35 -20.19
C HIS A 161 1.91 5.49 -21.45
N LEU A 162 1.54 4.21 -21.40
CA LEU A 162 1.64 3.32 -22.56
C LEU A 162 0.76 3.79 -23.73
N GLN A 163 -0.47 4.26 -23.44
CA GLN A 163 -1.37 4.83 -24.46
C GLN A 163 -0.81 6.11 -25.07
N ARG A 164 -0.20 6.99 -24.27
CA ARG A 164 0.45 8.22 -24.75
C ARG A 164 1.53 7.93 -25.79
N PHE A 165 2.26 6.83 -25.65
CA PHE A 165 3.29 6.38 -26.58
C PHE A 165 2.79 5.38 -27.63
N LYS A 166 1.47 5.14 -27.72
CA LYS A 166 0.82 4.18 -28.64
C LYS A 166 1.36 2.75 -28.52
N ILE A 167 1.76 2.35 -27.31
CA ILE A 167 2.23 1.00 -27.02
C ILE A 167 1.02 0.10 -26.77
N PHE A 168 0.92 -0.99 -27.53
CA PHE A 168 -0.07 -2.03 -27.30
C PHE A 168 0.27 -2.82 -26.02
N TYR A 169 -0.74 -3.12 -25.21
CA TYR A 169 -0.59 -3.95 -24.02
C TYR A 169 -1.83 -4.83 -23.85
N ALA A 170 -1.66 -5.96 -23.15
CA ALA A 170 -2.73 -6.85 -22.79
C ALA A 170 -2.80 -7.03 -21.27
N GLU A 171 -3.99 -7.31 -20.76
CA GLU A 171 -4.27 -7.44 -19.33
C GLU A 171 -5.00 -8.75 -19.02
N GLY A 172 -4.67 -9.38 -17.90
CA GLY A 172 -5.34 -10.59 -17.40
C GLY A 172 -4.51 -11.87 -17.54
N TRP A 173 -5.07 -13.00 -17.08
CA TRP A 173 -4.46 -14.31 -17.27
C TRP A 173 -4.60 -14.71 -18.74
N ILE A 174 -3.53 -14.58 -19.50
CA ILE A 174 -3.50 -14.97 -20.90
C ILE A 174 -2.90 -16.37 -20.96
N SER A 175 -3.72 -17.39 -21.25
CA SER A 175 -3.24 -18.75 -21.53
C SER A 175 -2.23 -18.70 -22.69
N LYS A 176 -1.21 -19.58 -22.71
CA LYS A 176 -0.18 -19.61 -23.77
C LYS A 176 -0.74 -19.59 -25.20
N GLN A 177 -1.94 -20.14 -25.41
CA GLN A 177 -2.65 -20.16 -26.70
C GLN A 177 -3.23 -18.79 -27.10
N ASN A 178 -3.57 -17.93 -26.13
CA ASN A 178 -4.20 -16.62 -26.34
C ASN A 178 -3.19 -15.45 -26.41
N LEU A 179 -1.90 -15.69 -26.11
CA LEU A 179 -0.83 -14.67 -26.17
C LEU A 179 -0.53 -14.22 -27.61
N GLN A 180 -0.74 -15.10 -28.60
CA GLN A 180 -0.51 -14.81 -30.01
C GLN A 180 -1.75 -14.28 -30.74
N GLU A 181 -2.95 -14.48 -30.19
CA GLU A 181 -4.21 -14.00 -30.76
C GLU A 181 -4.61 -12.59 -30.28
N ASN A 182 -4.36 -12.25 -29.01
CA ASN A 182 -4.76 -10.95 -28.43
C ASN A 182 -3.69 -9.85 -28.50
N LEU A 183 -2.42 -10.24 -28.59
CA LEU A 183 -1.36 -9.32 -28.96
C LEU A 183 -1.17 -9.48 -30.46
N PRO A 184 -1.06 -8.38 -31.24
CA PRO A 184 -0.78 -8.50 -32.65
C PRO A 184 0.51 -9.31 -32.80
N SER A 185 0.36 -10.59 -33.18
CA SER A 185 1.47 -11.39 -33.66
C SER A 185 2.12 -10.54 -34.73
N SER A 186 3.38 -10.16 -34.51
CA SER A 186 4.20 -9.42 -35.48
C SER A 186 4.25 -10.28 -36.75
N ARG A 187 3.20 -10.17 -37.56
CA ARG A 187 3.06 -10.83 -38.84
C ARG A 187 4.14 -10.18 -39.68
N ARG A 188 5.14 -11.00 -40.00
CA ARG A 188 6.02 -10.89 -41.15
C ARG A 188 5.34 -10.02 -42.20
N ASN A 189 5.84 -8.80 -42.40
CA ASN A 189 5.90 -8.08 -43.66
C ASN A 189 6.83 -6.89 -43.46
N SER A 190 7.64 -6.69 -44.48
CA SER A 190 8.56 -5.59 -44.71
C SER A 190 7.91 -4.22 -44.52
N GLU A 191 8.76 -3.22 -44.26
CA GLU A 191 8.47 -1.77 -44.19
C GLU A 191 8.14 -1.22 -42.80
N SER A 192 9.20 -0.75 -42.14
CA SER A 192 9.26 0.49 -41.37
C SER A 192 8.01 0.90 -40.58
N GLU A 193 7.56 0.07 -39.64
CA GLU A 193 6.70 0.52 -38.56
C GLU A 193 7.34 0.13 -37.21
N SER A 194 7.69 1.19 -36.48
CA SER A 194 8.55 1.21 -35.30
C SER A 194 7.97 0.32 -34.19
N ASP A 195 8.69 -0.71 -33.78
CA ASP A 195 8.44 -1.35 -32.48
C ASP A 195 8.73 -0.27 -31.41
N PRO A 196 7.75 0.12 -30.59
CA PRO A 196 7.93 1.23 -29.66
C PRO A 196 8.91 0.90 -28.52
N LEU A 197 9.30 -0.37 -28.38
CA LEU A 197 10.41 -0.80 -27.54
C LEU A 197 11.70 -1.04 -28.33
N CYS A 198 11.71 -0.95 -29.65
CA CYS A 198 12.90 -1.08 -30.49
C CYS A 198 13.28 0.29 -31.09
N PHE A 199 13.88 1.14 -30.27
CA PHE A 199 14.65 2.27 -30.80
C PHE A 199 15.99 1.72 -31.31
N GLU A 200 16.13 1.61 -32.63
CA GLU A 200 17.44 1.52 -33.27
C GLU A 200 18.24 2.77 -32.88
N TYR A 201 19.44 2.54 -32.35
CA TYR A 201 20.45 3.57 -32.19
C TYR A 201 20.82 4.07 -33.59
N LYS A 202 20.29 5.22 -34.00
CA LYS A 202 21.07 6.07 -34.91
C LYS A 202 22.28 6.52 -34.10
N ASN A 203 23.43 5.92 -34.38
CA ASN A 203 24.72 6.48 -34.02
C ASN A 203 24.72 7.92 -34.56
N GLN A 204 24.59 8.89 -33.67
CA GLN A 204 25.03 10.23 -33.98
C GLN A 204 26.54 10.13 -33.96
N ASP A 205 27.13 10.28 -35.15
CA ASP A 205 28.56 10.47 -35.29
C ASP A 205 29.01 11.55 -34.29
N PRO A 206 30.07 11.32 -33.50
CA PRO A 206 30.61 12.38 -32.67
C PRO A 206 31.03 13.55 -33.59
N PRO A 207 30.74 14.81 -33.22
CA PRO A 207 31.28 15.94 -33.97
C PRO A 207 32.81 15.85 -33.95
N SER A 208 33.39 15.87 -35.15
CA SER A 208 34.84 15.91 -35.36
C SER A 208 35.42 17.23 -34.85
N ASP A 209 35.67 17.32 -33.55
CA ASP A 209 36.50 18.38 -32.97
C ASP A 209 37.97 17.95 -33.03
N GLU A 210 38.52 17.98 -34.24
CA GLU A 210 39.94 18.13 -34.53
C GLU A 210 40.38 19.54 -34.10
N ALA A 211 40.65 19.77 -32.81
CA ALA A 211 41.41 20.94 -32.33
C ALA A 211 41.66 20.93 -30.81
N CYS A 212 42.43 19.98 -30.26
CA CYS A 212 43.12 20.24 -28.98
C CYS A 212 44.22 19.23 -28.62
N MET A 213 45.19 18.98 -29.50
CA MET A 213 46.48 18.41 -29.08
C MET A 213 47.56 18.86 -30.06
N ASN A 214 48.05 20.09 -29.89
CA ASN A 214 49.35 20.54 -30.42
C ASN A 214 49.71 21.86 -29.71
N ASP A 215 50.09 21.78 -28.43
CA ASP A 215 50.84 22.84 -27.75
C ASP A 215 51.44 22.29 -26.45
N ALA A 216 52.38 21.36 -26.59
CA ALA A 216 53.36 21.03 -25.56
C ALA A 216 54.50 20.26 -26.22
N LEU A 217 55.34 20.95 -26.99
CA LEU A 217 56.74 20.61 -27.30
C LEU A 217 57.31 21.63 -28.32
N SER A 218 57.73 22.81 -27.84
CA SER A 218 58.91 23.53 -28.37
C SER A 218 59.16 24.82 -27.57
N LEU A 219 60.40 24.89 -27.04
CA LEU A 219 61.11 25.98 -26.35
C LEU A 219 60.72 26.28 -24.90
#